data_AF-N6ZS76-F1
#
_entry.id   AF-N6ZS76-F1
#
_cell.length_a   1.000
_cell.length_b   1.000
_cell.length_c   1.000
_cell.angle_alpha   90.00
_cell.angle_beta   90.00
_cell.angle_gamma   90.00
#
_symmetry.space_group_name_H-M   'P 1'
#
loop_
_entity.id
_entity.type
_entity.pdbx_description
1 polymer ?
#
loop_
_entity_poly.entity_id
_entity_poly.type
_entity_poly.pdbx_seq_one_letter_code
_entity_poly.pdbx_strand_id
1 'polypeptide(L)' 'MAVCLATSLATAAVAANAFTLAWTHSIERVRWEEAWRVEGEALVLERVRVRGHGAGMEPAAGAVLRDGAWEWHPRTR' A
#
# COMPACT_ATOMS: atom_id res chain seq x y z
N MET A 1 -18.48 -4.34 -2.22
CA MET A 1 -17.75 -4.31 -3.51
C MET A 1 -16.83 -5.52 -3.56
N ALA A 2 -16.25 -5.83 -4.72
CA ALA A 2 -15.33 -6.94 -4.87
C ALA A 2 -13.98 -6.44 -5.41
N VAL A 3 -12.89 -6.92 -4.82
CA VAL A 3 -11.53 -6.77 -5.34
C VAL A 3 -11.17 -8.06 -6.05
N CYS A 4 -10.69 -7.97 -7.29
CA CYS A 4 -10.21 -9.12 -8.04
C CYS A 4 -8.70 -9.25 -7.87
N LEU A 5 -8.25 -10.37 -7.31
CA LEU A 5 -6.85 -10.75 -7.28
C LEU A 5 -6.59 -11.66 -8.48
N ALA A 6 -5.58 -11.31 -9.29
CA ALA A 6 -5.20 -12.08 -10.46
C ALA A 6 -3.74 -12.54 -10.36
N THR A 7 -3.51 -13.78 -10.78
CA THR A 7 -2.20 -14.39 -10.94
C THR A 7 -2.10 -14.98 -12.35
N SER A 8 -0.95 -15.55 -12.70
CA SER A 8 -0.81 -16.28 -13.97
C SER A 8 -1.67 -17.54 -14.06
N LEU A 9 -2.08 -18.12 -12.92
CA LEU A 9 -2.79 -19.40 -12.88
C LEU A 9 -4.29 -19.24 -12.62
N ALA A 10 -4.68 -18.26 -11.81
CA ALA A 10 -6.06 -18.11 -11.35
C ALA A 10 -6.41 -16.66 -11.01
N THR A 11 -7.72 -16.40 -11.00
CA THR A 11 -8.33 -15.16 -10.48
C THR A 11 -9.27 -15.49 -9.33
N ALA A 12 -9.35 -14.61 -8.33
CA ALA A 12 -10.24 -14.73 -7.20
C ALA A 12 -10.91 -13.38 -6.91
N ALA A 13 -12.23 -13.39 -6.78
CA ALA A 13 -13.00 -12.24 -6.32
C ALA A 13 -13.11 -12.27 -4.79
N VAL A 14 -12.66 -11.20 -4.14
CA VAL A 14 -12.70 -11.04 -2.69
C VAL A 14 -13.71 -9.95 -2.36
N ALA A 15 -14.74 -10.29 -1.60
CA ALA A 15 -15.71 -9.31 -1.10
C ALA A 15 -15.05 -8.45 -0.02
N ALA A 16 -14.50 -7.29 -0.42
CA ALA A 16 -13.81 -6.35 0.45
C ALA A 16 -14.05 -4.92 -0.05
N ASN A 17 -14.13 -3.98 0.90
CA ASN A 17 -14.21 -2.54 0.60
C ASN A 17 -12.90 -1.81 0.90
N ALA A 18 -11.98 -2.46 1.62
CA ALA A 18 -10.64 -1.96 1.90
C ALA A 18 -9.70 -3.15 2.17
N PHE A 19 -8.41 -2.97 1.92
CA PHE A 19 -7.38 -3.97 2.19
C PHE A 19 -6.02 -3.32 2.43
N THR A 20 -5.09 -4.09 2.99
CA THR A 20 -3.68 -3.68 3.11
C THR A 20 -2.84 -4.54 2.19
N LEU A 21 -2.13 -3.90 1.26
CA LEU A 21 -1.09 -4.53 0.48
C LEU A 21 0.23 -4.43 1.27
N ALA A 22 0.85 -5.56 1.57
CA ALA A 22 2.12 -5.58 2.27
C ALA A 22 3.12 -6.50 1.58
N TRP A 23 4.33 -5.98 1.37
CA TRP A 23 5.40 -6.71 0.69
C TRP A 23 6.75 -6.38 1.31
N THR A 24 7.74 -7.23 1.05
CA THR A 24 9.12 -6.99 1.46
C THR A 24 9.87 -6.36 0.31
N HIS A 25 10.47 -5.19 0.53
CA HIS A 25 11.30 -4.56 -0.49
C HIS A 25 12.51 -5.44 -0.81
N SER A 26 12.77 -5.70 -2.10
CA SER A 26 13.75 -6.70 -2.53
C SER A 26 15.18 -6.32 -2.16
N ILE A 27 15.50 -5.03 -2.19
CA ILE A 27 16.84 -4.50 -1.87
C ILE A 27 16.97 -4.24 -0.37
N GLU A 28 16.07 -3.44 0.19
CA GLU A 28 16.13 -3.01 1.59
C GLU A 28 15.74 -4.13 2.57
N ARG A 29 15.10 -5.20 2.09
CA ARG A 29 14.65 -6.37 2.88
C ARG A 29 13.74 -6.01 4.08
N VAL A 30 13.05 -4.88 4.00
CA VAL A 30 12.10 -4.40 5.01
C VAL A 30 10.66 -4.49 4.49
N ARG A 31 9.71 -4.64 5.41
CA ARG A 31 8.28 -4.68 5.10
C ARG A 31 7.75 -3.26 4.83
N TRP A 32 7.07 -3.10 3.71
CA TRP A 32 6.32 -1.90 3.33
C TRP A 32 4.83 -2.23 3.24
N GLU A 33 4.00 -1.24 3.52
CA GLU A 33 2.56 -1.42 3.61
C GLU A 33 1.81 -0.25 2.97
N GLU A 34 0.72 -0.57 2.27
CA GLU A 34 -0.21 0.36 1.66
C GLU A 34 -1.63 0.00 2.05
N ALA A 35 -2.40 0.98 2.54
CA ALA A 35 -3.82 0.80 2.82
C ALA A 35 -4.64 1.36 1.65
N TRP A 36 -5.46 0.49 1.08
CA TRP A 36 -6.28 0.78 -0.09
C TRP A 36 -7.77 0.70 0.27
N ARG A 37 -8.56 1.62 -0.28
CA ARG A 37 -10.02 1.58 -0.25
C ARG A 37 -10.58 1.44 -1.65
N VAL A 38 -11.65 0.67 -1.79
CA VAL A 38 -12.39 0.53 -3.05
C VAL A 38 -13.45 1.63 -3.10
N GLU A 39 -13.42 2.45 -4.14
CA GLU A 39 -14.44 3.46 -4.44
C GLU A 39 -14.98 3.25 -5.86
N GLY A 40 -16.16 2.61 -5.97
CA GLY A 40 -16.71 2.25 -7.28
C GLY A 40 -15.79 1.27 -8.00
N GLU A 41 -15.25 1.69 -9.15
CA GLU A 41 -14.28 0.92 -9.95
C GLU A 41 -12.82 1.33 -9.69
N ALA A 42 -12.58 2.27 -8.77
CA ALA A 42 -11.25 2.78 -8.45
C ALA A 42 -10.70 2.20 -7.13
N LEU A 43 -9.39 2.06 -7.08
CA LEU A 43 -8.64 1.82 -5.85
C LEU A 43 -7.99 3.13 -5.41
N VAL A 44 -8.37 3.60 -4.22
CA VAL A 44 -7.82 4.82 -3.63
C VAL A 44 -6.80 4.42 -2.58
N LEU A 45 -5.54 4.84 -2.80
CA LEU A 45 -4.46 4.66 -1.85
C LEU A 45 -4.62 5.66 -0.71
N GLU A 46 -5.04 5.19 0.45
CA GLU A 46 -5.32 6.06 1.59
C GLU A 46 -4.08 6.36 2.38
N ARG A 47 -3.22 5.37 2.61
CA ARG A 47 -2.06 5.49 3.50
C ARG A 47 -0.91 4.63 3.01
N VAL A 48 0.31 5.15 3.13
CA VAL A 48 1.55 4.41 2.89
C VAL A 48 2.37 4.39 4.18
N ARG A 49 2.99 3.25 4.50
CA ARG A 49 3.93 3.08 5.62
C ARG A 49 5.22 2.44 5.13
N VAL A 50 6.32 3.17 5.25
CA VAL A 50 7.66 2.74 4.82
C VAL A 50 8.63 2.79 5.98
N ARG A 51 9.43 1.73 6.15
CA ARG A 51 10.51 1.70 7.13
C ARG A 51 11.82 2.04 6.42
N GLY A 52 12.43 3.17 6.77
CA GLY A 52 13.70 3.63 6.19
C GLY A 52 13.56 4.63 5.02
N HIS A 53 14.71 5.18 4.61
CA HIS A 53 14.86 6.10 3.47
C HIS A 53 15.59 5.39 2.32
N GLY A 54 15.17 4.16 2.04
CA GLY A 54 15.84 3.25 1.12
C GLY A 54 15.48 3.51 -0.33
N ALA A 55 16.21 2.84 -1.23
CA ALA A 55 16.12 3.08 -2.67
C ALA A 55 14.68 3.03 -3.21
N GLY A 56 14.21 4.14 -3.77
CA GLY A 56 12.96 4.22 -4.52
C GLY A 56 11.70 4.38 -3.69
N MET A 57 11.80 4.55 -2.37
CA MET A 57 10.68 4.91 -1.49
C MET A 57 11.09 5.89 -0.40
N GLU A 58 11.60 7.03 -0.82
CA GLU A 58 11.78 8.16 0.08
C GLU A 58 10.40 8.63 0.62
N PRO A 59 10.25 8.81 1.94
CA PRO A 59 9.02 9.34 2.50
C PRO A 59 8.63 10.67 1.85
N ALA A 60 7.34 10.80 1.51
CA ALA A 60 6.83 12.03 0.91
C ALA A 60 6.97 13.23 1.86
N ALA A 61 6.98 14.44 1.29
CA ALA A 61 6.95 15.66 2.08
C ALA A 61 5.73 15.67 3.02
N GLY A 62 5.97 15.85 4.32
CA GLY A 62 4.93 15.78 5.35
C GLY A 62 4.65 14.38 5.91
N ALA A 63 5.43 13.36 5.52
CA ALA A 63 5.40 12.07 6.19
C ALA A 63 5.78 12.20 7.68
N VAL A 64 5.12 11.41 8.53
CA VAL A 64 5.32 11.44 9.98
C VAL A 64 5.86 10.09 10.43
N LEU A 65 6.92 10.10 11.23
CA LEU A 65 7.47 8.88 11.81
C LEU A 65 6.56 8.39 12.96
N ARG A 66 5.98 7.19 12.79
CA ARG A 66 5.13 6.52 13.79
C ARG A 66 5.50 5.04 13.89
N ASP A 67 5.76 4.56 15.09
CA ASP A 67 6.10 3.15 15.37
C ASP A 67 7.25 2.60 14.50
N GLY A 68 8.24 3.46 14.24
CA GLY A 68 9.42 3.15 13.43
C GLY A 68 9.13 3.02 11.92
N ALA A 69 8.00 3.53 11.44
CA ALA A 69 7.67 3.65 10.02
C ALA A 69 7.26 5.09 9.69
N TRP A 70 7.72 5.59 8.55
CA TRP A 70 7.23 6.85 7.99
C TRP A 70 5.85 6.61 7.37
N GLU A 71 4.89 7.41 7.78
CA GLU A 71 3.50 7.32 7.35
C GLU A 71 3.04 8.60 6.67
N TRP A 72 2.36 8.47 5.53
CA TRP A 72 1.69 9.59 4.87
C TRP A 72 0.42 9.15 4.14
N HIS A 73 -0.40 10.15 3.79
CA HIS A 73 -1.60 9.99 2.99
C HIS A 73 -1.36 10.54 1.58
N PRO A 74 -1.27 9.68 0.55
CA PRO A 74 -1.13 10.15 -0.82
C PRO A 74 -2.35 10.97 -1.24
N ARG A 75 -2.13 12.06 -1.97
CA ARG A 75 -3.20 12.86 -2.56
C ARG A 75 -3.63 12.30 -3.92
N THR A 76 -3.63 10.98 -4.06
CA THR A 76 -4.04 10.31 -5.30
C THR A 76 -5.55 10.05 -5.27
N ARG A 77 -6.25 10.60 -6.25
CA ARG A 77 -7.59 10.16 -6.67
C ARG A 77 -7.51 9.70 -8.11
#